data_AF-A0A7Z0CPB7-F1
#
_entry.id   AF-A0A7Z0CPB7-F1
#
_cell.length_a   1.000
_cell.length_b   1.000
_cell.length_c   1.000
_cell.angle_alpha   90.00
_cell.angle_beta   90.00
_cell.angle_gamma   90.00
#
_symmetry.space_group_name_H-M   'P 1'
#
loop_
_entity.id
_entity.type
_entity.pdbx_description
1 polymer ?
#
loop_
_entity_poly.entity_id
_entity_poly.type
_entity_poly.pdbx_seq_one_letter_code
_entity_poly.pdbx_strand_id
1 'polypeptide(L)'
;MSPSRATTLLVVRRVAIAVTFVLVLLRPGVGTADVPTQLSDVDVLVVVDRTRSMAALDYAGRKPRIEGVRDDLDALAEELPGARFAMIGFGAESRLTLPFTTDVSAFQSAVETLDLERPREGDGSSATRPVAEVVDVLERAAERRPDRRRVVVYVGDGEDTTSAGSGDSFDQVADLVVGGAVLGYGTTDGAEMPAADDLGLDSGYVEDPETGEPAISRADLDNLQEIADELDVDFSHRTGTGHMDRIVDSFEASYVDGERGDGPPAAHDLTWLLGLLLLGLVLVELRSGWRAVWRSQDALAPGKQVGP
;
A
#
# COMPACT_ATOMS: atom_id res chain seq x y z
N MET A 1 -40.76 31.05 -41.10
CA MET A 1 -40.53 29.58 -41.14
C MET A 1 -41.88 28.90 -41.11
N SER A 2 -42.11 27.86 -41.90
CA SER A 2 -43.36 27.08 -41.78
C SER A 2 -43.42 26.44 -40.38
N PRO A 3 -44.61 26.32 -39.77
CA PRO A 3 -44.77 25.72 -38.43
C PRO A 3 -44.18 24.31 -38.36
N SER A 4 -44.23 23.55 -39.46
CA SER A 4 -43.58 22.25 -39.59
C SER A 4 -42.06 22.30 -39.41
N ARG A 5 -41.37 23.27 -40.03
CA ARG A 5 -39.90 23.41 -39.93
C ARG A 5 -39.45 23.79 -38.52
N ALA A 6 -40.26 24.58 -37.79
CA ALA A 6 -39.96 24.95 -36.41
C ALA A 6 -40.07 23.74 -35.46
N THR A 7 -41.12 22.93 -35.61
CA THR A 7 -41.30 21.71 -34.80
C THR A 7 -40.23 20.67 -35.10
N THR A 8 -39.86 20.46 -36.37
CA THR A 8 -38.79 19.54 -36.75
C THR A 8 -37.45 19.94 -36.13
N LEU A 9 -37.08 21.23 -36.15
CA LEU A 9 -35.83 21.70 -35.55
C LEU A 9 -35.77 21.50 -34.03
N LEU A 10 -36.90 21.63 -33.32
CA LEU A 10 -36.98 21.37 -31.88
C LEU A 10 -36.78 19.89 -31.56
N VAL A 11 -37.42 19.00 -32.32
CA VAL A 11 -37.28 17.54 -32.14
C VAL A 11 -35.84 17.12 -32.42
N VAL A 12 -35.24 17.59 -33.52
CA VAL A 12 -33.84 17.29 -33.87
C VAL A 12 -32.88 17.75 -32.77
N ARG A 13 -33.08 18.95 -32.20
CA ARG A 13 -32.22 19.45 -31.12
C ARG A 13 -32.34 18.63 -29.84
N ARG A 14 -33.56 18.23 -29.44
CA ARG A 14 -33.77 17.39 -28.25
C ARG A 14 -33.18 15.99 -28.40
N VAL A 15 -33.30 15.41 -29.59
CA VAL A 15 -32.64 14.15 -29.93
C VAL A 15 -31.11 14.31 -29.86
N ALA A 16 -30.55 15.40 -30.40
CA ALA A 16 -29.12 15.67 -30.32
C ALA A 16 -28.61 15.83 -28.87
N ILE A 17 -29.38 16.49 -27.99
CA ILE A 17 -29.07 16.58 -26.56
C ILE A 17 -29.05 15.19 -25.92
N ALA A 18 -30.09 14.38 -26.16
CA ALA A 18 -30.18 13.03 -25.59
C ALA A 18 -29.04 12.12 -26.04
N VAL A 19 -28.70 12.15 -27.34
CA VAL A 19 -27.57 11.38 -27.89
C VAL A 19 -26.24 11.86 -27.30
N THR A 20 -26.01 13.17 -27.24
CA THR A 20 -24.76 13.71 -26.67
C THR A 20 -24.63 13.37 -25.19
N PHE A 21 -25.74 13.38 -24.44
CA PHE A 21 -25.75 12.97 -23.03
C PHE A 21 -25.38 11.49 -22.87
N VAL A 22 -25.94 10.60 -23.70
CA VAL A 22 -25.55 9.18 -23.70
C VAL A 22 -24.07 9.01 -24.05
N LEU A 23 -23.54 9.77 -24.99
CA LEU A 23 -22.11 9.74 -25.33
C LEU A 23 -21.21 10.23 -24.18
N VAL A 24 -21.65 11.22 -23.39
CA VAL A 24 -20.93 11.63 -22.16
C VAL A 24 -20.92 10.48 -21.13
N LEU A 25 -22.06 9.79 -20.96
CA LEU A 25 -22.16 8.67 -20.02
C LEU A 25 -21.30 7.46 -20.43
N LEU A 26 -21.09 7.26 -21.74
CA LEU A 26 -20.21 6.22 -22.28
C LEU A 26 -18.72 6.51 -22.06
N ARG A 27 -18.37 7.72 -21.57
CA ARG A 27 -16.99 8.13 -21.27
C ARG A 27 -15.95 7.71 -22.33
N PRO A 28 -16.13 8.11 -23.61
CA PRO A 28 -15.18 7.75 -24.64
C PRO A 28 -13.82 8.40 -24.35
N GLY A 29 -12.76 7.61 -24.47
CA GLY A 29 -11.38 8.09 -24.37
C GLY A 29 -10.48 7.40 -25.38
N VAL A 30 -9.31 8.00 -25.63
CA VAL A 30 -8.32 7.50 -26.59
C VAL A 30 -6.97 7.32 -25.89
N GLY A 31 -6.27 6.24 -26.24
CA GLY A 31 -4.99 5.87 -25.64
C GLY A 31 -5.15 5.16 -24.31
N THR A 32 -4.17 4.36 -23.92
CA THR A 32 -4.02 3.84 -22.56
C THR A 32 -3.25 4.87 -21.77
N ALA A 33 -3.82 5.36 -20.67
CA ALA A 33 -3.02 6.14 -19.75
C ALA A 33 -2.01 5.19 -19.10
N ASP A 34 -0.73 5.48 -19.24
CA ASP A 34 0.24 5.08 -18.21
C ASP A 34 -0.06 5.99 -17.01
N VAL A 35 -1.18 5.75 -16.32
CA VAL A 35 -1.30 6.28 -14.97
C VAL A 35 -0.38 5.39 -14.15
N PRO A 36 0.72 5.91 -13.56
CA PRO A 36 1.32 5.20 -12.45
C PRO A 36 0.19 5.10 -11.44
N THR A 37 -0.44 3.92 -11.33
CA THR A 37 -1.51 3.67 -10.37
C THR A 37 -0.88 3.96 -9.01
N GLN A 38 -1.18 5.16 -8.54
CA GLN A 38 -0.29 5.92 -7.69
C GLN A 38 -0.19 5.16 -6.36
N LEU A 39 1.02 5.03 -5.82
CA LEU A 39 1.38 4.38 -4.54
C LEU A 39 0.43 4.63 -3.35
N SER A 40 -0.49 5.59 -3.47
CA SER A 40 -1.65 5.86 -2.63
C SER A 40 -2.64 4.70 -2.39
N ASP A 41 -2.64 3.63 -3.19
CA ASP A 41 -3.60 2.50 -3.04
C ASP A 41 -3.03 1.20 -2.46
N VAL A 42 -1.87 1.32 -1.81
CA VAL A 42 -1.16 0.19 -1.19
C VAL A 42 -1.32 0.21 0.33
N ASP A 43 -1.58 -0.96 0.89
CA ASP A 43 -1.44 -1.27 2.31
C ASP A 43 -0.16 -2.12 2.48
N VAL A 44 0.85 -1.60 3.17
CA VAL A 44 2.13 -2.26 3.45
C VAL A 44 2.10 -2.79 4.88
N LEU A 45 2.13 -4.11 5.04
CA LEU A 45 2.26 -4.75 6.34
C LEU A 45 3.72 -5.12 6.57
N VAL A 46 4.36 -4.47 7.54
CA VAL A 46 5.72 -4.78 7.95
C VAL A 46 5.69 -5.78 9.11
N VAL A 47 6.44 -6.85 9.01
CA VAL A 47 6.59 -7.88 10.04
C VAL A 47 8.04 -7.85 10.53
N VAL A 48 8.25 -7.42 11.77
CA VAL A 48 9.58 -7.13 12.31
C VAL A 48 9.93 -8.11 13.43
N ASP A 49 11.06 -8.80 13.25
CA ASP A 49 11.70 -9.58 14.29
C ASP A 49 12.30 -8.64 15.34
N ARG A 50 11.91 -8.86 16.60
CA ARG A 50 12.38 -8.12 17.78
C ARG A 50 13.06 -9.03 18.79
N THR A 51 13.31 -10.29 18.44
CA THR A 51 14.06 -11.22 19.30
C THR A 51 15.45 -10.69 19.60
N ARG A 52 16.11 -11.24 20.63
CA ARG A 52 17.42 -10.75 21.05
C ARG A 52 18.50 -10.94 19.98
N SER A 53 18.36 -11.90 19.07
CA SER A 53 19.27 -12.16 17.95
C SER A 53 19.49 -10.95 17.05
N MET A 54 18.49 -10.08 16.93
CA MET A 54 18.58 -8.81 16.20
C MET A 54 19.52 -7.78 16.84
N ALA A 55 20.04 -8.04 18.05
CA ALA A 55 21.09 -7.26 18.69
C ALA A 55 22.51 -7.64 18.22
N ALA A 56 22.67 -8.74 17.48
CA ALA A 56 23.98 -9.25 17.08
C ALA A 56 24.78 -8.24 16.23
N LEU A 57 26.08 -8.17 16.48
CA LEU A 57 26.98 -7.14 15.93
C LEU A 57 27.62 -7.55 14.60
N ASP A 58 26.81 -8.00 13.64
CA ASP A 58 27.27 -8.44 12.30
C ASP A 58 26.64 -7.67 11.13
N TYR A 59 25.95 -6.56 11.40
CA TYR A 59 25.46 -5.66 10.36
C TYR A 59 26.47 -4.55 10.03
N ALA A 60 26.64 -4.23 8.74
CA ALA A 60 27.46 -3.12 8.24
C ALA A 60 28.83 -2.98 8.92
N GLY A 61 29.51 -4.12 9.16
CA GLY A 61 30.80 -4.20 9.84
C GLY A 61 30.69 -4.71 11.27
N ARG A 62 30.12 -3.93 12.19
CA ARG A 62 29.99 -4.32 13.62
C ARG A 62 28.85 -3.59 14.34
N LYS A 63 27.78 -3.30 13.62
CA LYS A 63 26.56 -2.69 14.16
C LYS A 63 25.51 -3.76 14.47
N PRO A 64 24.58 -3.50 15.40
CA PRO A 64 23.41 -4.33 15.61
C PRO A 64 22.56 -4.47 14.33
N ARG A 65 21.99 -5.66 14.08
CA ARG A 65 21.07 -5.91 12.96
C ARG A 65 19.88 -4.95 12.97
N ILE A 66 19.32 -4.66 14.15
CA ILE A 66 18.18 -3.74 14.33
C ILE A 66 18.45 -2.30 13.85
N GLU A 67 19.71 -1.85 13.82
CA GLU A 67 20.02 -0.54 13.21
C GLU A 67 19.74 -0.56 11.71
N GLY A 68 20.14 -1.62 11.01
CA GLY A 68 19.87 -1.78 9.58
C GLY A 68 18.38 -1.88 9.28
N VAL A 69 17.64 -2.58 10.13
CA VAL A 69 16.18 -2.65 10.04
C VAL A 69 15.54 -1.26 10.09
N ARG A 70 15.94 -0.42 11.05
CA ARG A 70 15.39 0.93 11.19
C ARG A 70 15.70 1.79 9.97
N ASP A 71 16.96 1.79 9.53
CA ASP A 71 17.40 2.53 8.34
C ASP A 71 16.61 2.10 7.09
N ASP A 72 16.42 0.79 6.89
CA ASP A 72 15.71 0.25 5.72
C ASP A 72 14.20 0.53 5.77
N LEU A 73 13.57 0.45 6.95
CA LEU A 73 12.14 0.75 7.10
C LEU A 73 11.84 2.25 6.95
N ASP A 74 12.73 3.12 7.41
CA ASP A 74 12.62 4.56 7.17
C ASP A 74 12.73 4.88 5.68
N ALA A 75 13.71 4.27 4.98
CA ALA A 75 13.86 4.42 3.54
C ALA A 75 12.64 3.88 2.77
N LEU A 76 12.10 2.73 3.17
CA LEU A 76 10.87 2.16 2.59
C LEU A 76 9.68 3.12 2.71
N ALA A 77 9.55 3.80 3.84
CA ALA A 77 8.47 4.76 4.07
C ALA A 77 8.61 6.02 3.19
N GLU A 78 9.85 6.45 2.91
CA GLU A 78 10.14 7.58 2.03
C GLU A 78 9.86 7.27 0.55
N GLU A 79 10.15 6.04 0.11
CA GLU A 79 9.96 5.59 -1.28
C GLU A 79 8.49 5.33 -1.66
N LEU A 80 7.61 5.09 -0.68
CA LEU A 80 6.19 4.79 -0.92
C LEU A 80 5.25 5.91 -0.42
N PRO A 81 5.35 7.14 -0.96
CA PRO A 81 4.51 8.25 -0.52
C PRO A 81 3.03 7.97 -0.81
N GLY A 82 2.21 7.94 0.24
CA GLY A 82 0.77 7.71 0.16
C GLY A 82 0.34 6.28 0.50
N ALA A 83 1.28 5.34 0.67
CA ALA A 83 0.97 4.02 1.20
C ALA A 83 0.46 4.10 2.65
N ARG A 84 -0.29 3.07 3.07
CA ARG A 84 -0.65 2.88 4.47
C ARG A 84 0.24 1.83 5.08
N PHE A 85 0.88 2.16 6.19
CA PHE A 85 1.77 1.24 6.88
C PHE A 85 1.10 0.66 8.12
N ALA A 86 1.26 -0.64 8.31
CA ALA A 86 1.04 -1.33 9.57
C ALA A 86 2.33 -2.07 9.96
N MET A 87 2.48 -2.35 11.25
CA MET A 87 3.64 -3.04 11.78
C MET A 87 3.22 -4.10 12.80
N ILE A 88 3.62 -5.34 12.56
CA ILE A 88 3.62 -6.43 13.54
C ILE A 88 5.04 -6.57 14.05
N GLY A 89 5.22 -6.53 15.37
CA GLY A 89 6.48 -6.87 16.01
C GLY A 89 6.36 -8.23 16.67
N PHE A 90 7.32 -9.12 16.42
CA PHE A 90 7.32 -10.44 17.03
C PHE A 90 8.62 -10.75 17.78
N GLY A 91 8.49 -11.53 18.84
CA GLY A 91 9.52 -12.09 19.69
C GLY A 91 8.97 -13.39 20.24
N ALA A 92 9.08 -13.68 21.54
CA ALA A 92 8.31 -14.68 22.27
C ALA A 92 6.80 -14.61 22.00
N GLU A 93 6.28 -13.41 21.71
CA GLU A 93 4.90 -13.18 21.28
C GLU A 93 4.87 -12.32 20.00
N SER A 94 3.85 -12.52 19.16
CA SER A 94 3.57 -11.68 17.99
C SER A 94 2.40 -10.74 18.28
N ARG A 95 2.54 -9.45 17.94
CA ARG A 95 1.49 -8.44 18.15
C ARG A 95 1.52 -7.35 17.08
N LEU A 96 0.34 -6.87 16.69
CA LEU A 96 0.19 -5.64 15.92
C LEU A 96 0.62 -4.42 16.76
N THR A 97 1.79 -3.87 16.48
CA THR A 97 2.34 -2.68 17.13
C THR A 97 1.73 -1.41 16.58
N LEU A 98 1.53 -1.34 15.25
CA LEU A 98 0.95 -0.19 14.58
C LEU A 98 -0.16 -0.61 13.61
N PRO A 99 -1.41 -0.20 13.82
CA PRO A 99 -2.48 -0.40 12.85
C PRO A 99 -2.27 0.41 11.56
N PHE A 100 -2.81 -0.08 10.44
CA PHE A 100 -2.68 0.58 9.13
C PHE A 100 -3.04 2.07 9.15
N THR A 101 -2.03 2.92 8.96
CA THR A 101 -2.13 4.38 8.96
C THR A 101 -1.47 4.99 7.72
N THR A 102 -2.03 6.10 7.23
CA THR A 102 -1.38 6.94 6.20
C THR A 102 -0.38 7.93 6.81
N ASP A 103 -0.30 7.99 8.14
CA ASP A 103 0.62 8.86 8.86
C ASP A 103 2.02 8.23 8.88
N VAL A 104 2.85 8.64 7.91
CA VAL A 104 4.24 8.19 7.80
C VAL A 104 5.05 8.54 9.06
N SER A 105 4.76 9.67 9.71
CA SER A 105 5.47 10.07 10.93
C SER A 105 5.16 9.15 12.10
N ALA A 106 3.93 8.64 12.18
CA ALA A 106 3.56 7.63 13.17
C ALA A 106 4.26 6.28 12.90
N PHE A 107 4.43 5.90 11.62
CA PHE A 107 5.19 4.71 11.26
C PHE A 107 6.68 4.86 11.60
N GLN A 108 7.33 5.96 11.20
CA GLN A 108 8.73 6.24 11.54
C GLN A 108 8.95 6.30 13.06
N SER A 109 8.02 6.89 13.81
CA SER A 109 8.08 6.87 15.28
C SER A 109 7.98 5.44 15.84
N ALA A 110 7.14 4.59 15.25
CA ALA A 110 7.05 3.19 15.65
C ALA A 110 8.36 2.43 15.34
N VAL A 111 8.98 2.69 14.19
CA VAL A 111 10.29 2.15 13.79
C VAL A 111 11.39 2.58 14.77
N GLU A 112 11.48 3.87 15.09
CA GLU A 112 12.48 4.42 16.02
C GLU A 112 12.37 3.80 17.42
N THR A 113 11.14 3.53 17.87
CA THR A 113 10.85 2.91 19.18
C THR A 113 10.84 1.39 19.18
N LEU A 114 11.31 0.73 18.12
CA LEU A 114 11.43 -0.73 18.09
C LEU A 114 12.42 -1.20 19.14
N ASP A 115 11.90 -1.71 20.26
CA ASP A 115 12.70 -2.35 21.30
C ASP A 115 12.82 -3.85 21.06
N LEU A 116 14.01 -4.38 21.36
CA LEU A 116 14.31 -5.81 21.33
C LEU A 116 13.92 -6.49 22.64
N GLU A 117 13.74 -7.80 22.58
CA GLU A 117 13.56 -8.61 23.77
C GLU A 117 14.74 -8.50 24.72
N ARG A 118 14.43 -8.57 26.02
CA ARG A 118 15.46 -8.52 27.05
C ARG A 118 16.29 -9.81 27.01
N PRO A 119 17.62 -9.73 27.25
CA PRO A 119 18.55 -10.85 27.13
C PRO A 119 18.19 -12.16 27.84
N ARG A 120 17.33 -12.11 28.86
CA ARG A 120 16.95 -13.26 29.69
C ARG A 120 15.44 -13.57 29.64
N GLU A 121 14.70 -12.90 28.75
CA GLU A 121 13.25 -13.07 28.60
C GLU A 121 12.87 -13.80 27.30
N GLY A 122 13.84 -14.11 26.43
CA GLY A 122 13.59 -14.88 25.22
C GLY A 122 13.39 -16.36 25.53
N ASP A 123 12.19 -16.89 25.28
CA ASP A 123 11.87 -18.33 25.35
C ASP A 123 12.20 -19.08 24.03
N GLY A 124 13.07 -18.49 23.21
CA GLY A 124 13.47 -18.96 21.89
C GLY A 124 12.76 -18.24 20.74
N SER A 125 13.40 -18.23 19.58
CA SER A 125 12.92 -17.58 18.36
C SER A 125 12.23 -18.59 17.42
N SER A 126 11.24 -18.10 16.69
CA SER A 126 10.63 -18.80 15.58
C SER A 126 10.13 -17.78 14.55
N ALA A 127 10.67 -17.85 13.35
CA ALA A 127 10.43 -16.94 12.24
C ALA A 127 8.98 -17.03 11.70
N THR A 128 8.31 -18.16 11.90
CA THR A 128 6.91 -18.39 11.50
C THR A 128 5.89 -18.05 12.59
N ARG A 129 6.34 -17.69 13.80
CA ARG A 129 5.47 -17.25 14.90
C ARG A 129 4.48 -16.12 14.55
N PRO A 130 4.82 -15.12 13.71
CA PRO A 130 3.86 -14.07 13.36
C PRO A 130 2.78 -14.48 12.36
N VAL A 131 2.86 -15.66 11.71
CA VAL A 131 1.96 -16.07 10.61
C VAL A 131 0.48 -15.89 10.97
N ALA A 132 0.05 -16.38 12.13
CA ALA A 132 -1.36 -16.28 12.55
C ALA A 132 -1.83 -14.83 12.64
N GLU A 133 -1.03 -13.94 13.26
CA GLU A 133 -1.36 -12.51 13.38
C GLU A 133 -1.32 -11.80 12.01
N VAL A 134 -0.40 -12.19 11.13
CA VAL A 134 -0.29 -11.64 9.76
C VAL A 134 -1.54 -11.96 8.96
N VAL A 135 -1.98 -13.22 8.94
CA VAL A 135 -3.24 -13.64 8.29
C VAL A 135 -4.41 -12.84 8.86
N ASP A 136 -4.54 -12.80 10.18
CA ASP A 136 -5.60 -12.10 10.90
C ASP A 136 -5.69 -10.60 10.57
N VAL A 137 -4.54 -9.94 10.41
CA VAL A 137 -4.45 -8.51 10.09
C VAL A 137 -4.79 -8.26 8.62
N LEU A 138 -4.27 -9.10 7.71
CA LEU A 138 -4.49 -8.97 6.27
C LEU A 138 -5.93 -9.29 5.88
N GLU A 139 -6.55 -10.32 6.44
CA GLU A 139 -7.97 -10.64 6.22
C GLU A 139 -8.87 -9.48 6.66
N ARG A 140 -8.66 -8.96 7.87
CA ARG A 140 -9.43 -7.80 8.37
C ARG A 140 -9.18 -6.53 7.56
N ALA A 141 -8.01 -6.38 6.96
CA ALA A 141 -7.73 -5.28 6.05
C ALA A 141 -8.47 -5.49 4.71
N ALA A 142 -8.50 -6.72 4.20
CA ALA A 142 -9.20 -7.09 2.99
C ALA A 142 -10.71 -6.91 3.09
N GLU A 143 -11.31 -7.28 4.21
CA GLU A 143 -12.74 -7.07 4.48
C GLU A 143 -13.11 -5.59 4.52
N ARG A 144 -12.25 -4.75 5.11
CA ARG A 144 -12.51 -3.32 5.30
C ARG A 144 -12.25 -2.49 4.04
N ARG A 145 -11.26 -2.88 3.24
CA ARG A 145 -10.78 -2.18 2.04
C ARG A 145 -10.42 -3.20 0.94
N PRO A 146 -11.43 -3.85 0.32
CA PRO A 146 -11.21 -4.92 -0.67
C PRO A 146 -10.59 -4.44 -1.99
N ASP A 147 -10.67 -3.14 -2.23
CA ASP A 147 -10.15 -2.40 -3.39
C ASP A 147 -8.63 -2.15 -3.30
N ARG A 148 -8.05 -2.19 -2.10
CA ARG A 148 -6.63 -1.90 -1.89
C ARG A 148 -5.75 -3.12 -2.11
N ARG A 149 -4.58 -2.88 -2.69
CA ARG A 149 -3.51 -3.86 -2.85
C ARG A 149 -2.77 -3.99 -1.52
N ARG A 150 -2.33 -5.20 -1.18
CA ARG A 150 -1.65 -5.50 0.08
C ARG A 150 -0.31 -6.13 -0.21
N VAL A 151 0.75 -5.62 0.41
CA VAL A 151 2.09 -6.19 0.33
C VAL A 151 2.60 -6.48 1.73
N VAL A 152 3.45 -7.50 1.85
CA VAL A 152 4.11 -7.87 3.10
C VAL A 152 5.61 -7.63 2.99
N VAL A 153 6.18 -6.99 4.00
CA VAL A 153 7.64 -6.86 4.15
C VAL A 153 8.04 -7.55 5.43
N TYR A 154 8.65 -8.72 5.32
CA TYR A 154 9.22 -9.44 6.45
C TYR A 154 10.65 -8.96 6.70
N VAL A 155 11.02 -8.77 7.96
CA VAL A 155 12.31 -8.25 8.38
C VAL A 155 12.81 -9.04 9.58
N GLY A 156 13.90 -9.78 9.42
CA GLY A 156 14.48 -10.60 10.50
C GLY A 156 15.76 -11.31 10.11
N ASP A 157 16.26 -12.18 10.98
CA ASP A 157 17.45 -13.00 10.72
C ASP A 157 17.14 -14.48 10.46
N GLY A 158 15.87 -14.88 10.61
CA GLY A 158 15.39 -16.23 10.33
C GLY A 158 15.81 -17.27 11.36
N GLU A 159 16.47 -16.86 12.44
CA GLU A 159 16.98 -17.80 13.43
C GLU A 159 15.83 -18.48 14.17
N ASP A 160 15.78 -19.81 14.12
CA ASP A 160 14.81 -20.63 14.85
C ASP A 160 15.52 -21.44 15.94
N THR A 161 15.31 -21.09 17.21
CA THR A 161 15.92 -21.82 18.34
C THR A 161 14.93 -22.72 19.06
N THR A 162 13.64 -22.65 18.75
CA THR A 162 12.61 -23.52 19.34
C THR A 162 12.45 -24.80 18.53
N SER A 163 12.58 -25.97 19.17
CA SER A 163 12.51 -27.29 18.53
C SER A 163 11.13 -27.72 18.01
N ALA A 164 10.12 -26.86 18.13
CA ALA A 164 8.79 -27.06 17.59
C ALA A 164 8.44 -25.78 16.83
N GLY A 165 8.73 -25.76 15.52
CA GLY A 165 8.04 -24.82 14.63
C GLY A 165 6.54 -24.98 14.89
N SER A 166 5.79 -23.87 14.91
CA SER A 166 4.36 -23.90 15.24
C SER A 166 3.52 -24.74 14.25
N GLY A 167 4.15 -25.23 13.18
CA GLY A 167 3.48 -25.86 12.04
C GLY A 167 2.82 -24.83 11.13
N ASP A 168 2.96 -23.54 11.46
CA ASP A 168 2.51 -22.44 10.65
C ASP A 168 3.54 -22.14 9.55
N SER A 169 3.01 -21.76 8.39
CA SER A 169 3.75 -21.46 7.17
C SER A 169 3.14 -20.22 6.53
N PHE A 170 3.99 -19.42 5.89
CA PHE A 170 3.57 -18.22 5.17
C PHE A 170 2.86 -18.52 3.85
N ASP A 171 2.75 -19.79 3.42
CA ASP A 171 1.93 -20.21 2.27
C ASP A 171 0.48 -19.66 2.37
N GLN A 172 -0.05 -19.58 3.59
CA GLN A 172 -1.40 -19.07 3.86
C GLN A 172 -1.54 -17.55 3.62
N VAL A 173 -0.42 -16.84 3.58
CA VAL A 173 -0.35 -15.39 3.39
C VAL A 173 -0.22 -15.03 1.91
N ALA A 174 0.37 -15.90 1.08
CA ALA A 174 0.58 -15.66 -0.35
C ALA A 174 -0.70 -15.23 -1.07
N ASP A 175 -1.83 -15.90 -0.81
CA ASP A 175 -3.13 -15.58 -1.42
C ASP A 175 -3.74 -14.24 -0.94
N LEU A 176 -3.24 -13.67 0.15
CA LEU A 176 -3.75 -12.42 0.77
C LEU A 176 -2.99 -11.17 0.32
N VAL A 177 -1.81 -11.35 -0.27
CA VAL A 177 -0.92 -10.28 -0.74
C VAL A 177 -0.76 -10.34 -2.26
N VAL A 178 -0.22 -9.27 -2.84
CA VAL A 178 0.08 -9.17 -4.28
C VAL A 178 1.56 -9.01 -4.54
N GLY A 179 2.39 -9.22 -3.52
CA GLY A 179 3.83 -8.99 -3.56
C GLY A 179 4.36 -8.63 -2.18
N GLY A 180 5.67 -8.41 -2.12
CA GLY A 180 6.36 -8.23 -0.86
C GLY A 180 7.86 -8.47 -0.98
N ALA A 181 8.53 -8.50 0.16
CA ALA A 181 9.95 -8.81 0.23
C ALA A 181 10.29 -9.40 1.60
N VAL A 182 11.28 -10.28 1.61
CA VAL A 182 11.93 -10.77 2.84
C VAL A 182 13.29 -10.11 2.95
N LEU A 183 13.48 -9.31 3.99
CA LEU A 183 14.73 -8.61 4.29
C LEU A 183 15.47 -9.38 5.40
N GLY A 184 16.53 -10.06 5.01
CA GLY A 184 17.35 -10.88 5.91
C GLY A 184 18.53 -10.13 6.49
N TYR A 185 18.76 -10.20 7.80
CA TYR A 185 19.88 -9.52 8.46
C TYR A 185 20.82 -10.49 9.16
N GLY A 186 22.10 -10.11 9.24
CA GLY A 186 23.12 -10.90 9.91
C GLY A 186 23.89 -11.84 8.99
N THR A 187 24.68 -12.72 9.59
CA THR A 187 25.59 -13.62 8.90
C THR A 187 25.48 -15.05 9.42
N THR A 188 25.82 -16.02 8.58
CA THR A 188 25.88 -17.44 8.97
C THR A 188 27.01 -17.74 9.94
N ASP A 189 28.07 -16.94 9.93
CA ASP A 189 29.16 -17.00 10.92
C ASP A 189 28.67 -16.55 12.30
N GLY A 190 27.73 -15.61 12.32
CA GLY A 190 27.08 -15.05 13.50
C GLY A 190 27.92 -14.04 14.25
N ALA A 191 27.32 -13.42 15.26
CA ALA A 191 28.00 -12.49 16.15
C ALA A 191 27.45 -12.52 17.58
N GLU A 192 28.28 -12.00 18.49
CA GLU A 192 27.90 -11.76 19.88
C GLU A 192 26.82 -10.69 19.96
N MET A 193 25.89 -10.87 20.91
CA MET A 193 24.81 -9.92 21.20
C MET A 193 25.15 -9.13 22.46
N PRO A 194 25.10 -7.78 22.48
CA PRO A 194 25.27 -7.00 23.70
C PRO A 194 24.32 -7.47 24.80
N ALA A 195 24.70 -7.35 26.08
CA ALA A 195 23.81 -7.69 27.20
C ALA A 195 22.95 -6.52 27.68
N ALA A 196 23.26 -5.29 27.28
CA ALA A 196 22.50 -4.12 27.69
C ALA A 196 21.26 -3.91 26.80
N ASP A 197 20.17 -3.42 27.40
CA ASP A 197 18.93 -3.11 26.69
C ASP A 197 19.14 -1.96 25.68
N ASP A 198 20.01 -1.01 26.01
CA ASP A 198 20.41 0.11 25.14
C ASP A 198 21.49 -0.27 24.10
N LEU A 199 21.81 -1.55 24.00
CA LEU A 199 22.86 -2.11 23.12
C LEU A 199 24.27 -1.61 23.44
N GLY A 200 24.47 -0.99 24.62
CA GLY A 200 25.79 -0.63 25.13
C GLY A 200 26.65 -1.84 25.46
N LEU A 201 27.95 -1.73 25.21
CA LEU A 201 28.92 -2.81 25.43
C LEU A 201 29.44 -2.91 26.87
N ASP A 202 29.08 -1.95 27.74
CA ASP A 202 29.57 -1.88 29.12
C ASP A 202 29.12 -3.05 29.99
N SER A 203 27.96 -3.65 29.66
CA SER A 203 27.41 -4.82 30.36
C SER A 203 27.91 -6.16 29.80
N GLY A 204 28.82 -6.13 28.82
CA GLY A 204 29.30 -7.33 28.13
C GLY A 204 28.27 -7.86 27.13
N TYR A 205 28.29 -9.19 26.92
CA TYR A 205 27.46 -9.89 25.95
C TYR A 205 26.48 -10.84 26.64
N VAL A 206 25.42 -11.20 25.93
CA VAL A 206 24.51 -12.26 26.36
C VAL A 206 25.32 -13.54 26.53
N GLU A 207 25.15 -14.23 27.66
CA GLU A 207 25.85 -15.47 27.97
C GLU A 207 24.95 -16.66 27.60
N ASP A 208 25.55 -17.68 27.00
CA ASP A 208 24.90 -18.97 26.78
C ASP A 208 24.75 -19.69 28.14
N PRO A 209 23.53 -20.06 28.55
CA PRO A 209 23.29 -20.70 29.85
C PRO A 209 23.92 -22.09 30.00
N GLU A 210 24.25 -22.78 28.91
CA GLU A 210 24.86 -24.11 28.94
C GLU A 210 26.38 -24.04 29.09
N THR A 211 27.03 -23.11 28.38
CA THR A 211 28.49 -23.01 28.30
C THR A 211 29.07 -21.92 29.19
N GLY A 212 28.31 -20.87 29.49
CA GLY A 212 28.77 -19.66 30.18
C GLY A 212 29.67 -18.76 29.32
N GLU A 213 29.82 -19.07 28.02
CA GLU A 213 30.52 -18.23 27.05
C GLU A 213 29.55 -17.24 26.38
N PRO A 214 30.04 -16.18 25.71
CA PRO A 214 29.17 -15.30 24.94
C PRO A 214 28.33 -16.08 23.92
N ALA A 215 27.02 -15.89 23.96
CA ALA A 215 26.09 -16.46 23.02
C ALA A 215 26.29 -15.82 21.63
N ILE A 216 26.33 -16.67 20.59
CA ILE A 216 26.49 -16.26 19.20
C ILE A 216 25.17 -16.52 18.47
N SER A 217 24.55 -15.47 17.96
CA SER A 217 23.38 -15.60 17.09
C SER A 217 23.81 -15.68 15.63
N ARG A 218 23.23 -16.60 14.87
CA ARG A 218 23.51 -16.85 13.45
C ARG A 218 22.26 -16.66 12.62
N ALA A 219 22.39 -15.91 11.53
CA ALA A 219 21.30 -15.77 10.60
C ALA A 219 21.07 -17.10 9.86
N ASP A 220 19.80 -17.49 9.73
CA ASP A 220 19.37 -18.64 8.93
C ASP A 220 18.85 -18.14 7.58
N LEU A 221 19.78 -17.97 6.65
CA LEU A 221 19.47 -17.46 5.32
C LEU A 221 18.64 -18.45 4.49
N ASP A 222 18.76 -19.75 4.77
CA ASP A 222 17.98 -20.78 4.07
C ASP A 222 16.52 -20.73 4.53
N ASN A 223 16.27 -20.56 5.84
CA ASN A 223 14.92 -20.36 6.37
C ASN A 223 14.27 -19.07 5.84
N LEU A 224 15.03 -17.98 5.75
CA LEU A 224 14.52 -16.73 5.15
C LEU A 224 14.20 -16.87 3.66
N GLN A 225 14.99 -17.65 2.92
CA GLN A 225 14.67 -17.98 1.53
C GLN A 225 13.40 -18.82 1.44
N GLU A 226 13.21 -19.80 2.34
CA GLU A 226 11.99 -20.60 2.41
C GLU A 226 10.75 -19.71 2.68
N ILE A 227 10.82 -18.79 3.64
CA ILE A 227 9.74 -17.82 3.89
C ILE A 227 9.45 -16.95 2.66
N ALA A 228 10.48 -16.55 1.92
CA ALA A 228 10.31 -15.78 0.70
C ALA A 228 9.62 -16.59 -0.41
N ASP A 229 9.99 -17.87 -0.54
CA ASP A 229 9.38 -18.80 -1.49
C ASP A 229 7.90 -19.09 -1.12
N GLU A 230 7.60 -19.27 0.17
CA GLU A 230 6.23 -19.44 0.69
C GLU A 230 5.34 -18.21 0.44
N LEU A 231 5.92 -17.01 0.51
CA LEU A 231 5.23 -15.74 0.23
C LEU A 231 5.13 -15.42 -1.26
N ASP A 232 5.85 -16.13 -2.12
CA ASP A 232 6.09 -15.81 -3.55
C ASP A 232 6.67 -14.39 -3.74
N VAL A 233 7.73 -14.07 -2.99
CA VAL A 233 8.39 -12.75 -2.99
C VAL A 233 9.92 -12.84 -3.05
N ASP A 234 10.56 -11.72 -3.34
CA ASP A 234 12.02 -11.66 -3.39
C ASP A 234 12.65 -11.69 -1.99
N PHE A 235 13.67 -12.52 -1.84
CA PHE A 235 14.59 -12.50 -0.69
C PHE A 235 15.76 -11.52 -0.95
N SER A 236 16.04 -10.66 0.02
CA SER A 236 17.13 -9.69 -0.02
C SER A 236 17.96 -9.78 1.24
N HIS A 237 19.20 -10.28 1.11
CA HIS A 237 20.16 -10.31 2.21
C HIS A 237 20.79 -8.93 2.44
N ARG A 238 20.57 -8.37 3.63
CA ARG A 238 20.95 -7.02 4.04
C ARG A 238 22.24 -7.05 4.87
N THR A 239 23.38 -7.01 4.19
CA THR A 239 24.71 -6.96 4.84
C THR A 239 25.25 -5.54 5.03
N GLY A 240 24.52 -4.53 4.60
CA GLY A 240 24.87 -3.11 4.71
C GLY A 240 23.80 -2.22 4.10
N THR A 241 24.04 -0.91 4.08
CA THR A 241 23.12 0.08 3.53
C THR A 241 22.94 -0.14 2.02
N GLY A 242 21.84 -0.76 1.62
CA GLY A 242 21.45 -0.98 0.23
C GLY A 242 20.23 -0.14 -0.13
N HIS A 243 20.09 0.24 -1.39
CA HIS A 243 18.95 1.04 -1.84
C HIS A 243 17.68 0.17 -1.86
N MET A 244 16.55 0.73 -1.40
CA MET A 244 15.24 0.08 -1.38
C MET A 244 14.60 0.02 -2.79
N ASP A 245 15.19 0.72 -3.75
CA ASP A 245 14.72 0.89 -5.13
C ASP A 245 14.30 -0.43 -5.78
N ARG A 246 15.11 -1.50 -5.64
CA ARG A 246 14.77 -2.81 -6.24
C ARG A 246 13.53 -3.47 -5.64
N ILE A 247 13.29 -3.25 -4.35
CA ILE A 247 12.14 -3.80 -3.62
C ILE A 247 10.88 -2.99 -3.96
N VAL A 248 11.03 -1.68 -4.12
CA VAL A 248 9.96 -0.82 -4.61
C VAL A 248 9.60 -1.16 -6.06
N ASP A 249 10.61 -1.35 -6.91
CA ASP A 249 10.45 -1.77 -8.31
C ASP A 249 9.72 -3.13 -8.42
N SER A 250 9.99 -4.08 -7.51
CA SER A 250 9.30 -5.38 -7.52
C SER A 250 7.82 -5.24 -7.11
N PHE A 251 7.50 -4.33 -6.18
CA PHE A 251 6.11 -3.98 -5.89
C PHE A 251 5.45 -3.32 -7.10
N GLU A 252 6.15 -2.42 -7.79
CA GLU A 252 5.65 -1.78 -9.00
C GLU A 252 5.32 -2.78 -10.10
N ALA A 253 6.20 -3.76 -10.33
CA ALA A 253 5.98 -4.83 -11.29
C ALA A 253 4.76 -5.68 -10.93
N SER A 254 4.61 -6.04 -9.65
CA SER A 254 3.48 -6.86 -9.20
C SER A 254 2.13 -6.12 -9.25
N TYR A 255 2.14 -4.77 -9.24
CA TYR A 255 0.93 -3.98 -9.52
C TYR A 255 0.46 -4.08 -10.98
N VAL A 256 1.39 -4.23 -11.93
CA VAL A 256 1.12 -4.24 -13.38
C VAL A 256 0.51 -5.57 -13.83
N ASP A 257 0.93 -6.70 -13.25
CA ASP A 257 0.44 -8.04 -13.62
C ASP A 257 -0.92 -8.40 -12.97
N GLY A 258 -1.39 -7.63 -11.98
CA GLY A 258 -2.67 -7.85 -11.33
C GLY A 258 -3.88 -7.41 -12.18
N GLU A 259 -4.23 -8.16 -13.22
CA GLU A 259 -5.42 -7.93 -14.06
C GLU A 259 -6.73 -7.94 -13.23
N ARG A 260 -7.20 -6.76 -12.82
CA ARG A 260 -8.62 -6.53 -12.53
C ARG A 260 -9.25 -6.05 -13.84
N GLY A 261 -10.34 -6.68 -14.27
CA GLY A 261 -10.97 -6.53 -15.60
C GLY A 261 -11.53 -5.16 -16.00
N ASP A 262 -11.13 -4.08 -15.35
CA ASP A 262 -11.26 -2.73 -15.89
C ASP A 262 -9.86 -2.30 -16.34
N GLY A 263 -9.62 -2.37 -17.66
CA GLY A 263 -8.36 -1.91 -18.25
C GLY A 263 -8.01 -0.47 -17.85
N PRO A 264 -6.75 -0.05 -18.02
CA PRO A 264 -6.28 1.26 -17.59
C PRO A 264 -7.20 2.37 -18.13
N PRO A 265 -7.50 3.41 -17.33
CA PRO A 265 -8.33 4.52 -17.78
C PRO A 265 -7.70 5.14 -19.04
N ALA A 266 -8.54 5.66 -19.93
CA ALA A 266 -8.05 6.21 -21.19
C ALA A 266 -7.12 7.42 -20.94
N ALA A 267 -5.98 7.49 -21.65
CA ALA A 267 -4.99 8.59 -21.56
C ALA A 267 -5.60 9.97 -21.75
N HIS A 268 -6.58 10.04 -22.64
CA HIS A 268 -7.28 11.26 -22.97
C HIS A 268 -8.77 11.07 -22.79
N ASP A 269 -9.28 11.61 -21.68
CA ASP A 269 -10.71 11.73 -21.45
C ASP A 269 -11.30 12.75 -22.46
N LEU A 270 -12.20 12.31 -23.35
CA LEU A 270 -12.89 13.19 -24.30
C LEU A 270 -14.24 13.68 -23.77
N THR A 271 -14.62 13.30 -22.54
CA THR A 271 -15.91 13.69 -21.96
C THR A 271 -16.06 15.21 -21.82
N TRP A 272 -14.97 15.95 -21.61
CA TRP A 272 -15.02 17.41 -21.51
C TRP A 272 -15.43 18.07 -22.84
N LEU A 273 -14.99 17.54 -23.98
CA LEU A 273 -15.40 18.02 -25.31
C LEU A 273 -16.89 17.78 -25.54
N LEU A 274 -17.36 16.58 -25.18
CA LEU A 274 -18.78 16.22 -25.27
C LEU A 274 -19.62 17.02 -24.27
N GLY A 275 -19.07 17.32 -23.09
CA GLY A 275 -19.68 18.17 -22.08
C GLY A 275 -19.85 19.62 -22.56
N LEU A 276 -18.84 20.19 -23.22
CA LEU A 276 -18.93 21.51 -23.84
C LEU A 276 -19.98 21.54 -24.97
N LEU A 277 -20.04 20.49 -25.78
CA LEU A 277 -21.06 20.36 -26.83
C LEU A 277 -22.47 20.28 -26.23
N LEU A 278 -22.66 19.44 -25.20
CA LEU A 278 -23.92 19.30 -24.48
C LEU A 278 -24.35 20.63 -23.85
N LEU A 279 -23.42 21.33 -23.19
CA LEU A 279 -23.66 22.64 -22.60
C LEU A 279 -24.15 23.65 -23.66
N GLY A 280 -23.49 23.69 -24.82
CA GLY A 280 -23.90 24.55 -25.93
C GLY A 280 -25.33 24.27 -26.41
N LEU A 281 -25.68 22.98 -26.58
CA LEU A 281 -27.02 22.58 -27.01
C LEU A 281 -28.11 22.95 -25.98
N VAL A 282 -27.84 22.75 -24.69
CA VAL A 282 -28.74 23.11 -23.59
C VAL A 282 -28.95 24.62 -23.50
N LEU A 283 -27.88 25.42 -23.62
CA LEU A 283 -27.98 26.88 -23.62
C LEU A 283 -28.85 27.41 -24.78
N VAL A 284 -28.78 26.76 -25.94
CA VAL A 284 -29.63 27.10 -27.10
C VAL A 284 -31.10 26.72 -26.85
N GLU A 285 -31.39 25.59 -26.18
CA GLU A 285 -32.75 25.23 -25.74
C GLU A 285 -33.29 26.26 -24.75
N LEU A 286 -32.54 26.57 -23.69
CA LEU A 286 -32.91 27.55 -22.66
C LEU A 286 -33.17 28.93 -23.26
N ARG A 287 -32.28 29.42 -24.13
CA ARG A 287 -32.46 30.71 -24.82
C ARG A 287 -33.72 30.73 -25.68
N SER A 288 -34.05 29.62 -26.35
CA SER A 288 -35.26 29.53 -27.17
C SER A 288 -36.54 29.48 -26.34
N GLY A 289 -36.53 28.74 -25.22
CA GLY A 289 -37.64 28.70 -24.26
C GLY A 289 -37.86 30.06 -23.60
N TRP A 290 -36.78 30.70 -23.14
CA TRP A 290 -36.82 32.04 -22.56
C TRP A 290 -37.46 33.04 -23.53
N ARG A 291 -37.01 33.10 -24.79
CA ARG A 291 -37.62 33.98 -25.79
C ARG A 291 -39.10 33.68 -26.07
N ALA A 292 -39.52 32.42 -25.99
CA ALA A 292 -40.93 32.05 -26.17
C ALA A 292 -41.79 32.55 -25.00
N VAL A 293 -41.28 32.44 -23.77
CA VAL A 293 -41.94 32.97 -22.56
C VAL A 293 -42.11 34.49 -22.64
N TRP A 294 -41.05 35.23 -22.99
CA TRP A 294 -41.15 36.70 -23.13
C TRP A 294 -42.19 37.14 -24.17
N ARG A 295 -42.24 36.49 -25.34
CA ARG A 295 -43.27 36.80 -26.34
C ARG A 295 -44.70 36.49 -25.86
N SER A 296 -44.87 35.49 -25.00
CA SER A 296 -46.18 35.18 -24.42
C SER A 296 -46.61 36.21 -23.38
N GLN A 297 -45.66 36.81 -22.66
CA GLN A 297 -45.94 37.90 -21.73
C GLN A 297 -46.32 39.19 -22.47
N ASP A 298 -45.62 39.52 -23.56
CA ASP A 298 -45.97 40.68 -24.40
C ASP A 298 -47.36 40.53 -25.06
N ALA A 299 -47.76 39.31 -25.41
CA ALA A 299 -49.08 39.02 -25.99
C ALA A 299 -50.25 39.08 -25.00
N LEU A 300 -49.96 38.99 -23.69
CA LEU A 300 -50.95 39.05 -22.60
C LEU A 300 -51.04 40.44 -21.95
N ALA A 301 -50.26 41.42 -22.41
CA ALA A 301 -50.35 42.79 -21.93
C ALA A 301 -51.70 43.41 -22.33
N PRO A 302 -52.53 43.90 -21.38
CA PRO A 302 -53.83 44.48 -21.70
C PRO A 302 -53.63 45.73 -22.57
N GLY A 303 -54.25 45.74 -23.76
CA GLY A 303 -54.16 46.86 -24.69
C GLY A 303 -54.62 48.16 -24.03
N LYS A 304 -53.82 49.22 -24.13
CA LYS A 304 -54.19 50.58 -23.71
C LYS A 304 -55.49 50.99 -24.42
N GLN A 305 -56.58 51.10 -23.66
CA GLN A 305 -57.79 51.74 -24.18
C GLN A 305 -57.50 53.22 -24.42
N VAL A 306 -57.54 53.63 -25.69
CA VAL A 306 -57.51 55.03 -26.09
C VAL A 306 -58.94 55.55 -25.93
N GLY A 307 -59.17 56.37 -24.92
CA GLY A 307 -60.46 57.03 -24.70
C GLY A 307 -60.66 58.18 -25.72
N PRO A 308 -61.91 58.44 -26.15
CA PRO A 308 -62.26 59.67 -26.85
C PRO A 308 -62.27 60.89 -25.92
#